data_AF-A0A843JMK8-F1
#
_entry.id   AF-A0A843JMK8-F1
#
_cell.length_a   1.000
_cell.length_b   1.000
_cell.length_c   1.000
_cell.angle_alpha   90.00
_cell.angle_beta   90.00
_cell.angle_gamma   90.00
#
_symmetry.space_group_name_H-M   'P 1'
#
loop_
_entity.id
_entity.type
_entity.pdbx_description
1 polymer ?
#
loop_
_entity_poly.entity_id
_entity_poly.type
_entity_poly.pdbx_seq_one_letter_code
_entity_poly.pdbx_strand_id
1 'polypeptide(L)'
;GHRHEGYYYKMAAAWCLSFCFVNYPEETEPFIFRMEPDVMGMTVRKICDSYRVDSDEKERLKGLRKEILARKPHRTAEKVATARRK
;
A
#
# COMPACT_ATOMS: atom_id res chain seq x y z
N GLY A 1 4.09 -7.84 24.21
CA GLY A 1 2.92 -7.09 23.71
C GLY A 1 3.24 -6.49 22.37
N HIS A 2 2.49 -6.84 21.32
CA HIS A 2 2.75 -6.38 19.95
C HIS A 2 2.23 -4.95 19.76
N ARG A 3 3.02 -3.94 20.14
CA ARG A 3 2.77 -2.56 19.73
C ARG A 3 3.31 -2.37 18.32
N HIS A 4 2.41 -2.41 17.33
CA HIS A 4 2.72 -1.96 15.98
C HIS A 4 2.44 -0.47 15.89
N GLU A 5 3.45 0.34 16.18
CA GLU A 5 3.34 1.80 16.08
C GLU A 5 2.84 2.21 14.70
N GLY A 6 1.82 3.08 14.68
CA GLY A 6 1.20 3.57 13.45
C GLY A 6 0.31 2.57 12.70
N TYR A 7 0.06 1.36 13.20
CA TYR A 7 -0.79 0.37 12.51
C TYR A 7 -2.20 0.91 12.23
N TYR A 8 -2.87 1.46 13.24
CA TYR A 8 -4.21 2.02 13.06
C TYR A 8 -4.22 3.23 12.13
N TYR A 9 -3.18 4.05 12.16
CA TYR A 9 -3.01 5.16 11.22
C TYR A 9 -2.87 4.64 9.78
N LYS A 10 -1.98 3.67 9.54
CA LYS A 10 -1.79 3.06 8.22
C LYS A 10 -3.07 2.38 7.71
N MET A 11 -3.80 1.72 8.60
CA MET A 11 -5.09 1.10 8.28
C MET A 11 -6.19 2.11 7.95
N ALA A 12 -6.29 3.19 8.73
CA ALA A 12 -7.23 4.28 8.48
C ALA A 12 -6.93 4.97 7.15
N ALA A 13 -5.66 5.27 6.88
CA ALA A 13 -5.22 5.82 5.60
C ALA A 13 -5.59 4.89 4.44
N ALA A 14 -5.34 3.59 4.57
CA ALA A 14 -5.65 2.61 3.53
C ALA A 14 -7.16 2.45 3.29
N TRP A 15 -8.00 2.50 4.33
CA TRP A 15 -9.46 2.53 4.16
C TRP A 15 -9.93 3.80 3.48
N CYS A 16 -9.43 4.96 3.89
CA CYS A 16 -9.76 6.24 3.28
C CYS A 16 -9.46 6.23 1.77
N LEU A 17 -8.22 5.86 1.40
CA LEU A 17 -7.81 5.78 -0.01
C LEU A 17 -8.62 4.76 -0.80
N SER A 18 -8.97 3.61 -0.20
CA SER A 18 -9.83 2.63 -0.87
C SER A 18 -11.22 3.18 -1.15
N PHE A 19 -11.79 3.96 -0.23
CA PHE A 19 -13.10 4.58 -0.43
C PHE A 19 -13.03 5.70 -1.46
N CYS A 20 -11.99 6.54 -1.41
CA CYS A 20 -11.75 7.58 -2.41
C CYS A 20 -11.59 6.97 -3.82
N PHE A 21 -10.84 5.88 -3.96
CA PHE A 21 -10.62 5.22 -5.24
C PHE A 21 -11.92 4.74 -5.88
N VAL A 22 -12.84 4.18 -5.09
CA VAL A 22 -14.14 3.70 -5.59
C VAL A 22 -15.00 4.83 -6.17
N ASN A 23 -14.83 6.07 -5.70
CA ASN A 23 -15.64 7.21 -6.17
C ASN A 23 -14.87 8.14 -7.14
N TYR A 24 -13.54 8.20 -7.01
CA TYR A 24 -12.65 9.12 -7.74
C TYR A 24 -11.33 8.40 -8.11
N PRO A 25 -11.38 7.38 -8.99
CA PRO A 25 -10.21 6.54 -9.27
C PRO A 25 -9.04 7.32 -9.88
N GLU A 26 -9.32 8.17 -10.87
CA GLU A 26 -8.32 8.97 -11.59
C GLU A 26 -7.54 9.92 -10.65
N GLU A 27 -8.25 10.55 -9.71
CA GLU A 27 -7.65 11.46 -8.74
C GLU A 27 -6.91 10.71 -7.64
N THR A 28 -7.44 9.58 -7.19
CA THR A 28 -6.94 8.87 -6.00
C THR A 28 -5.71 8.02 -6.31
N GLU A 29 -5.68 7.36 -7.47
CA GLU A 29 -4.65 6.39 -7.84
C GLU A 29 -3.21 6.92 -7.70
N PRO A 30 -2.88 8.14 -8.20
CA PRO A 30 -1.54 8.70 -8.03
C PRO A 30 -1.12 8.81 -6.56
N PHE A 31 -2.06 9.03 -5.63
CA PHE A 31 -1.75 9.08 -4.20
C PHE A 31 -1.47 7.70 -3.63
N ILE A 32 -2.25 6.68 -4.00
CA ILE A 32 -2.07 5.29 -3.55
C ILE A 32 -0.63 4.82 -3.79
N PHE A 33 -0.13 5.07 -5.00
CA PHE A 33 1.18 4.60 -5.44
C PHE A 33 2.36 5.45 -4.96
N ARG A 34 2.10 6.63 -4.39
CA ARG A 34 3.09 7.46 -3.69
C ARG A 34 3.23 7.09 -2.20
N MET A 35 2.28 6.35 -1.63
CA MET A 35 2.31 5.95 -0.22
C MET A 35 3.45 4.98 0.11
N GLU A 36 3.71 4.80 1.41
CA GLU A 36 4.57 3.74 1.90
C GLU A 36 4.07 2.35 1.45
N PRO A 37 4.98 1.38 1.23
CA PRO A 37 4.63 0.03 0.78
C PRO A 37 3.49 -0.63 1.55
N ASP A 38 3.46 -0.47 2.88
CA ASP A 38 2.42 -1.03 3.74
C ASP A 38 1.04 -0.44 3.41
N VAL A 39 0.92 0.89 3.38
CA VAL A 39 -0.34 1.59 3.12
C VAL A 39 -0.81 1.33 1.69
N MET A 40 0.09 1.37 0.71
CA MET A 40 -0.20 1.02 -0.68
C MET A 40 -0.73 -0.41 -0.78
N GLY A 41 -0.05 -1.38 -0.15
CA GLY A 41 -0.44 -2.80 -0.15
C GLY A 41 -1.81 -3.04 0.49
N MET A 42 -2.07 -2.40 1.63
CA MET A 42 -3.36 -2.48 2.31
C MET A 42 -4.49 -1.83 1.50
N THR A 43 -4.22 -0.69 0.86
CA THR A 43 -5.20 0.02 0.02
C THR A 43 -5.61 -0.85 -1.16
N VAL A 44 -4.64 -1.39 -1.91
CA VAL A 44 -4.92 -2.28 -3.04
C VAL A 44 -5.70 -3.51 -2.60
N ARG A 45 -5.40 -4.09 -1.43
CA ARG A 45 -6.20 -5.22 -0.88
C ARG A 45 -7.64 -4.82 -0.62
N LYS A 46 -7.87 -3.69 0.05
CA LYS A 46 -9.23 -3.18 0.34
C LYS A 46 -10.03 -2.87 -0.92
N ILE A 47 -9.39 -2.35 -1.96
CA ILE A 47 -10.01 -2.16 -3.28
C ILE A 47 -10.40 -3.51 -3.88
N CYS A 48 -9.53 -4.52 -3.77
CA CYS A 48 -9.82 -5.87 -4.27
C CYS A 48 -10.98 -6.55 -3.53
N ASP A 49 -11.14 -6.27 -2.23
CA ASP A 49 -12.22 -6.80 -1.39
C ASP A 49 -13.58 -6.12 -1.69
N SER A 50 -13.58 -4.99 -2.42
CA SER A 50 -14.79 -4.29 -2.81
C SER A 50 -15.47 -4.94 -4.02
N TYR A 51 -16.79 -5.12 -3.95
CA TYR A 51 -17.62 -5.51 -5.09
C TYR A 51 -17.86 -4.38 -6.11
N ARG A 52 -17.50 -3.14 -5.75
CA ARG A 52 -17.75 -1.93 -6.58
C ARG A 52 -16.66 -1.67 -7.64
N VAL A 53 -15.66 -2.54 -7.73
CA VAL A 53 -14.56 -2.45 -8.70
C VAL A 53 -14.50 -3.75 -9.48
N ASP A 54 -14.38 -3.65 -10.80
CA ASP A 54 -14.34 -4.81 -11.69
C ASP A 54 -13.03 -5.63 -11.55
N SER A 55 -13.01 -6.80 -12.17
CA SER A 55 -11.87 -7.74 -12.11
C SER A 55 -10.61 -7.20 -12.76
N ASP A 56 -10.77 -6.50 -13.88
CA ASP A 56 -9.68 -6.10 -14.77
C ASP A 56 -8.90 -4.96 -14.12
N GLU A 57 -9.62 -4.02 -13.51
CA GLU A 57 -9.06 -2.93 -12.72
C GLU A 57 -8.34 -3.43 -11.47
N LYS A 58 -8.90 -4.46 -10.79
CA LYS A 58 -8.22 -5.12 -9.67
C LYS A 58 -6.91 -5.78 -10.09
N GLU A 59 -6.89 -6.41 -11.26
CA GLU A 59 -5.67 -7.02 -11.80
C GLU A 59 -4.63 -5.96 -12.17
N ARG A 60 -5.04 -4.85 -12.82
CA ARG A 60 -4.20 -3.70 -13.16
C ARG A 60 -3.52 -3.13 -11.92
N LEU A 61 -4.27 -2.87 -10.86
CA LEU A 61 -3.73 -2.33 -9.60
C LEU A 61 -2.75 -3.29 -8.91
N LYS A 62 -3.00 -4.60 -8.95
CA LYS A 62 -2.06 -5.61 -8.42
C LYS A 62 -0.75 -5.61 -9.21
N GLY A 63 -0.84 -5.52 -10.54
CA GLY A 63 0.31 -5.42 -11.45
C GLY A 63 1.16 -4.20 -11.16
N LEU A 64 0.55 -3.01 -11.14
CA LEU A 64 1.24 -1.74 -10.85
C LEU A 64 1.91 -1.77 -9.48
N ARG A 65 1.23 -2.28 -8.45
CA ARG A 65 1.82 -2.44 -7.12
C ARG A 65 3.09 -3.30 -7.17
N LYS A 66 3.04 -4.44 -7.88
CA LYS A 66 4.19 -5.35 -8.01
C LYS A 66 5.36 -4.66 -8.71
N GLU A 67 5.08 -3.94 -9.79
CA GLU A 67 6.08 -3.19 -10.55
C GLU A 67 6.75 -2.10 -9.69
N ILE A 68 5.96 -1.30 -8.96
CA ILE A 68 6.47 -0.24 -8.09
C ILE A 68 7.34 -0.81 -6.97
N LEU A 69 6.94 -1.94 -6.37
CA LEU A 69 7.73 -2.60 -5.34
C LEU A 69 9.03 -3.20 -5.88
N ALA A 70 9.03 -3.67 -7.13
CA ALA A 70 10.25 -4.15 -7.80
C ALA A 70 11.21 -2.99 -8.14
N ARG A 71 10.69 -1.81 -8.49
CA ARG A 71 11.47 -0.61 -8.81
C ARG A 71 12.12 0.05 -7.59
N LYS A 72 11.55 -0.09 -6.38
CA LYS A 72 12.14 0.45 -5.16
C LYS A 72 13.34 -0.45 -4.76
N PRO A 73 14.60 0.04 -4.81
CA PRO A 73 15.74 -0.77 -4.41
C PRO A 73 15.58 -1.19 -2.94
N HIS A 74 15.83 -2.47 -2.67
CA HIS A 74 15.71 -3.13 -1.37
C HIS A 74 16.17 -2.22 -0.21
N ARG A 75 15.23 -1.69 0.56
CA ARG A 75 15.49 -1.07 1.88
C ARG A 75 15.73 -2.17 2.93
N THR A 76 16.59 -3.14 2.60
CA THR A 76 16.96 -4.29 3.46
C THR A 76 18.39 -4.16 3.99
N ALA A 77 19.14 -3.11 3.61
CA ALA A 77 20.50 -2.87 4.12
C ALA A 77 20.55 -2.05 5.43
N GLU A 78 19.58 -1.17 5.71
CA GLU A 78 19.67 -0.27 6.88
C GLU A 78 19.28 -0.90 8.22
N LYS A 79 18.49 -1.99 8.25
CA LYS A 79 18.09 -2.63 9.52
C LYS A 79 19.09 -3.69 10.03
N VAL A 80 20.07 -4.10 9.22
CA VAL A 80 21.10 -5.08 9.64
C VAL A 80 22.37 -4.39 10.17
N ALA A 81 22.62 -3.13 9.79
CA ALA A 81 23.79 -2.38 10.26
C ALA A 81 23.67 -1.94 11.74
N THR A 82 22.46 -1.63 12.22
CA THR A 82 22.24 -1.17 13.61
C THR A 82 22.24 -2.30 14.64
N ALA A 83 22.25 -3.57 14.21
CA ALA A 83 22.33 -4.74 15.08
C ALA A 83 23.77 -5.23 15.35
N ARG A 84 24.78 -4.67 14.67
CA ARG A 84 26.22 -5.04 14.85
C ARG A 84 27.02 -4.05 15.72
N ARG A 85 26.36 -3.12 16.42
CA ARG A 85 26.99 -2.18 17.37
C ARG A 85 26.44 -2.29 18.80
N LYS A 86 26.04 -3.49 19.22
CA LYS A 86 25.89 -3.83 20.64
C LYS A 86 26.60 -5.15 20.91
#